data_AF-A0A1I8ALR5-F1
#
_entry.id   AF-A0A1I8ALR5-F1
#
_cell.length_a   1.000
_cell.length_b   1.000
_cell.length_c   1.000
_cell.angle_alpha   90.00
_cell.angle_beta   90.00
_cell.angle_gamma   90.00
#
_symmetry.space_group_name_H-M   'P 1'
#
loop_
_entity.id
_entity.type
_entity.pdbx_description
1 polymer ?
#
loop_
_entity_poly.entity_id
_entity_poly.type
_entity_poly.pdbx_seq_one_letter_code
_entity_poly.pdbx_strand_id
1 'polypeptide(L)'
;MKQSMEEKQHADKLMEYQVRRGGRVVLHNVMKPQKQEWENLELAFRTALELERANNTALLELHSVVDSKSDPDCRNFLQKNYLREQVNEIENMARRLNHCRRVGGGLGEYMYDRELLEKAKQ
;
A
#
# COMPACT_ATOMS: atom_id res chain seq x y z
N MET A 1 -1.69 -4.80 -11.46
CA MET A 1 -3.11 -5.15 -11.23
C MET A 1 -3.36 -5.64 -9.81
N LYS A 2 -2.63 -6.65 -9.29
CA LYS A 2 -2.81 -7.19 -7.92
C LYS A 2 -2.90 -6.11 -6.82
N GLN A 3 -1.86 -5.28 -6.69
CA GLN A 3 -1.79 -4.23 -5.65
C GLN A 3 -2.92 -3.19 -5.77
N SER A 4 -3.30 -2.81 -7.00
CA SER A 4 -4.45 -1.90 -7.19
C SER A 4 -5.78 -2.51 -6.75
N MET A 5 -5.96 -3.82 -6.86
CA MET A 5 -7.16 -4.50 -6.36
C MET A 5 -7.15 -4.64 -4.84
N GLU A 6 -5.98 -4.91 -4.26
CA GLU A 6 -5.74 -4.97 -2.82
C GLU A 6 -6.06 -3.64 -2.14
N GLU A 7 -5.54 -2.53 -2.66
CA GLU A 7 -5.84 -1.18 -2.15
C GLU A 7 -7.31 -0.80 -2.28
N LYS A 8 -7.99 -1.27 -3.34
CA LYS A 8 -9.44 -1.12 -3.44
C LYS A 8 -10.16 -1.90 -2.33
N GLN A 9 -9.74 -3.14 -2.05
CA GLN A 9 -10.30 -3.93 -0.94
C GLN A 9 -10.05 -3.26 0.41
N HIS A 10 -8.90 -2.60 0.61
CA HIS A 10 -8.64 -1.78 1.80
C HIS A 10 -9.65 -0.63 1.93
N ALA A 11 -9.94 0.10 0.85
CA ALA A 11 -10.97 1.13 0.86
C ALA A 11 -12.37 0.54 1.16
N ASP A 12 -12.72 -0.58 0.55
CA ASP A 12 -14.00 -1.26 0.78
C ASP A 12 -14.17 -1.70 2.24
N LYS A 13 -13.14 -2.31 2.85
CA LYS A 13 -13.13 -2.69 4.28
C LYS A 13 -13.35 -1.47 5.19
N LEU A 14 -12.72 -0.32 4.90
CA LEU A 14 -12.94 0.91 5.68
C LEU A 14 -14.40 1.40 5.58
N MET A 15 -14.97 1.40 4.37
CA MET A 15 -16.36 1.79 4.14
C MET A 15 -17.34 0.86 4.87
N GLU A 16 -17.14 -0.45 4.78
CA GLU A 16 -17.94 -1.44 5.49
C GLU A 16 -17.87 -1.27 7.00
N TYR A 17 -16.67 -1.04 7.54
CA TYR A 17 -16.47 -0.81 8.96
C TYR A 17 -17.18 0.45 9.44
N GLN A 18 -17.08 1.54 8.67
CA GLN A 18 -17.78 2.79 8.95
C GLN A 18 -19.29 2.60 9.01
N VAL A 19 -19.89 1.93 8.03
CA VAL A 19 -21.34 1.64 8.01
C VAL A 19 -21.74 0.72 9.16
N ARG A 20 -20.95 -0.32 9.45
CA ARG A 20 -21.20 -1.28 10.54
C ARG A 20 -21.28 -0.62 11.90
N ARG A 21 -20.46 0.42 12.13
CA ARG A 21 -20.46 1.22 13.37
C ARG A 21 -21.56 2.28 13.41
N GLY A 22 -22.47 2.29 12.43
CA GLY A 22 -23.56 3.27 12.31
C GLY A 22 -23.11 4.63 11.74
N GLY A 23 -21.87 4.72 11.24
CA GLY A 23 -21.34 5.89 10.59
C GLY A 23 -21.85 6.05 9.16
N ARG A 24 -21.62 7.24 8.60
CA ARG A 24 -21.94 7.56 7.20
C ARG A 24 -20.65 7.65 6.40
N VAL A 25 -20.61 7.01 5.23
CA VAL A 25 -19.53 7.17 4.25
C VAL A 25 -19.79 8.42 3.43
N VAL A 26 -18.78 9.28 3.34
CA VAL A 26 -18.79 10.46 2.48
C VAL A 26 -17.63 10.33 1.52
N LEU A 27 -17.92 10.15 0.23
CA LEU A 27 -16.90 10.00 -0.81
C LEU A 27 -16.40 11.36 -1.29
N HIS A 28 -15.13 11.41 -1.65
CA HIS A 28 -14.47 12.57 -2.26
C HIS A 28 -13.84 12.18 -3.59
N ASN A 29 -13.52 13.18 -4.40
CA ASN A 29 -12.88 12.95 -5.69
C ASN A 29 -11.50 12.32 -5.52
N VAL A 30 -11.24 11.23 -6.23
CA VAL A 30 -9.89 10.65 -6.31
C VAL A 30 -9.13 11.38 -7.40
N MET A 31 -8.06 12.08 -7.00
CA MET A 31 -7.21 12.81 -7.93
C MET A 31 -6.41 11.83 -8.79
N LYS A 32 -6.15 12.22 -10.04
CA LYS A 32 -5.24 11.46 -10.91
C LYS A 32 -3.85 11.32 -10.26
N PRO A 33 -3.11 10.23 -10.52
CA PRO A 33 -1.74 10.11 -10.07
C PRO A 33 -0.88 11.29 -10.56
N GLN A 34 0.00 11.80 -9.70
CA GLN A 34 0.90 12.90 -10.06
C GLN A 34 1.89 12.50 -11.15
N LYS A 35 2.35 11.24 -11.11
CA LYS A 35 3.23 10.65 -12.12
C LYS A 35 2.44 9.64 -12.97
N GLN A 36 2.52 9.81 -14.29
CA GLN A 36 1.79 8.98 -15.26
C GLN A 36 2.73 8.16 -16.16
N GLU A 37 4.02 8.52 -16.19
CA GLU A 37 5.05 7.84 -16.96
C GLU A 37 6.11 7.30 -16.02
N TRP A 38 6.62 6.10 -16.32
CA TRP A 38 7.61 5.40 -15.50
C TRP A 38 8.82 5.08 -16.36
N GLU A 39 9.93 5.75 -16.08
CA GLU A 39 11.15 5.68 -16.90
C GLU A 39 11.88 4.33 -16.75
N ASN A 40 11.84 3.76 -15.55
CA ASN A 40 12.54 2.51 -15.21
C ASN A 40 11.91 1.87 -13.97
N LEU A 41 12.32 0.63 -13.70
CA LEU A 41 11.75 -0.18 -12.64
C LEU A 41 12.17 0.31 -11.24
N GLU A 42 13.37 0.88 -11.12
CA GLU A 42 13.83 1.47 -9.85
C GLU A 42 12.93 2.61 -9.41
N LEU A 43 12.61 3.53 -10.34
CA LEU A 43 11.76 4.67 -10.08
C LEU A 43 10.34 4.24 -9.71
N ALA A 44 9.80 3.22 -10.39
CA ALA A 44 8.50 2.66 -10.05
C ALA A 44 8.47 2.09 -8.62
N PHE A 45 9.45 1.25 -8.24
CA PHE A 45 9.49 0.70 -6.88
C PHE A 45 9.80 1.74 -5.81
N ARG A 46 10.62 2.76 -6.11
CA ARG A 46 10.87 3.86 -5.18
C ARG A 46 9.59 4.63 -4.89
N THR A 47 8.83 4.99 -5.92
CA THR A 47 7.57 5.71 -5.73
C THR A 47 6.52 4.83 -5.04
N ALA A 48 6.44 3.53 -5.36
CA ALA A 48 5.57 2.61 -4.62
C ALA A 48 5.93 2.55 -3.13
N LEU A 49 7.22 2.44 -2.78
CA LEU A 49 7.68 2.45 -1.39
C LEU A 49 7.34 3.76 -0.66
N GLU A 50 7.46 4.90 -1.33
CA GLU A 50 7.09 6.20 -0.78
C GLU A 50 5.58 6.29 -0.52
N LEU A 51 4.75 5.77 -1.44
CA LEU A 51 3.29 5.68 -1.26
C LEU A 51 2.92 4.78 -0.07
N GLU A 52 3.53 3.59 0.06
CA GLU A 52 3.24 2.71 1.20
C GLU A 52 3.61 3.33 2.54
N ARG A 53 4.73 4.07 2.59
CA ARG A 53 5.13 4.81 3.79
C ARG A 53 4.13 5.93 4.11
N ALA A 54 3.67 6.67 3.10
CA ALA A 54 2.65 7.71 3.29
C ALA A 54 1.33 7.12 3.80
N ASN A 55 0.88 6.00 3.21
CA ASN A 55 -0.31 5.27 3.67
C ASN A 55 -0.16 4.81 5.12
N ASN A 56 1.00 4.26 5.49
CA ASN A 56 1.27 3.84 6.86
C ASN A 56 1.28 5.03 7.84
N THR A 57 1.84 6.17 7.46
CA THR A 57 1.77 7.40 8.27
C THR A 57 0.33 7.83 8.50
N ALA A 58 -0.50 7.87 7.45
CA ALA A 58 -1.92 8.23 7.58
C ALA A 58 -2.69 7.25 8.48
N LEU A 59 -2.38 5.95 8.42
CA LEU A 59 -2.97 4.94 9.30
C LEU A 59 -2.53 5.10 10.75
N LEU A 60 -1.28 5.48 11.01
CA LEU A 60 -0.77 5.76 12.37
C LEU A 60 -1.40 7.03 12.95
N GLU A 61 -1.62 8.06 12.13
CA GLU A 61 -2.34 9.27 12.53
C GLU A 61 -3.80 8.94 12.88
N LEU A 62 -4.47 8.14 12.03
CA LEU A 62 -5.83 7.66 12.32
C LEU A 62 -5.86 6.82 13.60
N HIS A 63 -4.88 5.93 13.80
CA HIS A 63 -4.74 5.13 15.02
C HIS A 63 -4.57 6.02 16.26
N SER A 64 -3.77 7.09 16.18
CA SER A 64 -3.62 8.08 17.26
C SER A 64 -4.94 8.78 17.60
N VAL A 65 -5.74 9.16 16.59
CA VAL A 65 -7.07 9.73 16.81
C VAL A 65 -7.98 8.72 17.52
N VAL A 66 -8.02 7.48 17.06
CA VAL A 66 -8.79 6.38 17.67
C VAL A 66 -8.38 6.15 19.12
N ASP A 67 -7.08 6.19 19.40
CA ASP A 67 -6.52 6.05 20.74
C ASP A 67 -6.96 7.20 21.66
N SER A 68 -6.93 8.44 21.15
CA SER A 68 -7.39 9.63 21.89
C SER A 68 -8.88 9.59 22.23
N LYS A 69 -9.67 8.83 21.47
CA LYS A 69 -11.11 8.64 21.68
C LYS A 69 -11.44 7.39 22.49
N SER A 70 -10.42 6.63 22.92
CA SER A 70 -10.59 5.40 23.68
C SER A 70 -11.55 4.42 22.99
N ASP A 71 -11.42 4.24 21.66
CA ASP A 71 -12.22 3.27 20.90
C ASP A 71 -11.42 1.96 20.67
N PRO A 72 -11.54 0.96 21.57
CA PRO A 72 -10.77 -0.26 21.49
C PRO A 72 -11.12 -1.14 20.28
N ASP A 73 -12.37 -1.08 19.81
CA ASP A 73 -12.81 -1.87 18.66
C ASP A 73 -12.18 -1.36 17.37
N CYS A 74 -12.22 -0.04 17.14
CA CYS A 74 -11.58 0.58 15.97
C CYS A 74 -10.06 0.41 16.01
N ARG A 75 -9.46 0.53 17.21
CA ARG A 75 -8.02 0.29 17.41
C ARG A 75 -7.63 -1.12 16.94
N ASN A 76 -8.36 -2.13 17.40
CA ASN A 76 -8.13 -3.52 17.05
C ASN A 76 -8.40 -3.79 15.55
N PHE A 77 -9.42 -3.16 14.97
CA PHE A 77 -9.70 -3.23 13.53
C PHE A 77 -8.53 -2.72 12.69
N LEU A 78 -7.98 -1.54 13.01
CA LEU A 78 -6.84 -0.94 12.30
C LEU A 78 -5.58 -1.81 12.42
N GLN A 79 -5.29 -2.31 13.62
CA GLN A 79 -4.11 -3.14 13.88
C GLN A 79 -4.15 -4.48 13.14
N LYS A 80 -5.31 -5.14 13.12
CA LYS A 80 -5.47 -6.46 12.49
C LYS A 80 -5.47 -6.41 10.97
N ASN A 81 -6.07 -5.37 10.39
CA ASN A 81 -6.37 -5.35 8.95
C ASN A 81 -5.46 -4.43 8.14
N TYR A 82 -4.65 -3.57 8.76
CA TYR A 82 -3.85 -2.58 8.02
C TYR A 82 -2.43 -2.44 8.56
N LEU A 83 -2.24 -2.13 9.86
CA LEU A 83 -0.91 -1.74 10.36
C LEU A 83 0.14 -2.85 10.23
N ARG A 84 -0.24 -4.12 10.46
CA ARG A 84 0.68 -5.25 10.28
C ARG A 84 0.98 -5.52 8.81
N GLU A 85 -0.02 -5.35 7.94
CA GLU A 85 0.09 -5.52 6.50
C GLU A 85 1.01 -4.46 5.90
N GLN A 86 0.86 -3.19 6.29
CA GLN A 86 1.73 -2.11 5.83
C GLN A 86 3.20 -2.31 6.17
N VAL A 87 3.53 -2.86 7.35
CA VAL A 87 4.93 -3.17 7.67
C VAL A 87 5.51 -4.19 6.68
N ASN A 88 4.74 -5.22 6.34
CA ASN A 88 5.17 -6.25 5.38
C ASN A 88 5.28 -5.68 3.96
N GLU A 89 4.33 -4.85 3.52
CA GLU A 89 4.37 -4.24 2.19
C GLU A 89 5.52 -3.23 2.04
N ILE A 90 5.79 -2.42 3.07
CA ILE A 90 6.97 -1.53 3.09
C ILE A 90 8.26 -2.34 2.98
N GLU A 91 8.39 -3.45 3.74
CA GLU A 91 9.55 -4.34 3.64
C GLU A 91 9.67 -4.93 2.22
N ASN A 92 8.56 -5.41 1.66
CA ASN A 92 8.51 -6.02 0.34
C ASN A 92 8.92 -5.03 -0.75
N MET A 93 8.39 -3.80 -0.73
CA MET A 93 8.75 -2.75 -1.68
C MET A 93 10.20 -2.30 -1.52
N ALA A 94 10.70 -2.17 -0.29
CA ALA A 94 12.10 -1.85 -0.03
C ALA A 94 13.05 -2.94 -0.56
N ARG A 95 12.69 -4.22 -0.36
CA ARG A 95 13.44 -5.36 -0.90
C ARG A 95 13.44 -5.35 -2.43
N ARG A 96 12.30 -5.08 -3.07
CA ARG A 96 12.17 -4.97 -4.53
C ARG A 96 13.04 -3.86 -5.10
N LEU A 97 13.02 -2.69 -4.46
CA LEU A 97 13.87 -1.55 -4.83
C LEU A 97 15.36 -1.91 -4.75
N ASN A 98 15.79 -2.54 -3.65
CA ASN A 98 17.18 -2.94 -3.45
C ASN A 98 17.61 -4.02 -4.44
N HIS A 99 16.73 -4.96 -4.79
CA HIS A 99 17.00 -5.97 -5.81
C HIS A 99 17.16 -5.31 -7.18
N CYS A 100 16.24 -4.40 -7.55
CA CYS A 100 16.30 -3.65 -8.80
C CYS A 100 17.64 -2.90 -8.96
N ARG A 101 18.09 -2.22 -7.90
CA ARG A 101 19.40 -1.54 -7.88
C ARG A 101 20.58 -2.49 -8.07
N ARG A 102 20.46 -3.72 -7.56
CA ARG A 102 21.53 -4.73 -7.65
C ARG A 102 21.64 -5.31 -9.06
N VAL A 103 20.51 -5.57 -9.72
CA VAL A 103 20.52 -6.14 -11.08
C VAL A 103 20.87 -5.08 -12.14
N GLY A 104 20.62 -3.80 -11.84
CA GLY A 104 20.87 -2.69 -12.76
C GLY A 104 19.89 -2.65 -13.93
N GLY A 105 20.04 -1.64 -14.80
CA GLY A 105 19.16 -1.40 -15.94
C GLY A 105 19.31 -2.41 -17.09
N GLY A 106 18.42 -2.32 -18.07
CA GLY A 106 18.52 -3.07 -19.32
C GLY A 106 18.30 -4.57 -19.12
N LEU A 107 19.35 -5.38 -19.28
CA LEU A 107 19.22 -6.84 -19.11
C LEU A 107 18.85 -7.23 -17.68
N GLY A 108 19.34 -6.50 -16.67
CA GLY A 108 19.01 -6.75 -15.27
C GLY A 108 17.52 -6.55 -14.98
N GLU A 109 16.96 -5.43 -15.44
CA GLU A 109 15.52 -5.15 -15.35
C GLU A 109 14.68 -6.19 -16.09
N TYR A 110 15.09 -6.60 -17.29
CA TYR A 110 14.39 -7.65 -18.04
C TYR A 110 14.38 -8.99 -17.30
N MET A 111 15.52 -9.41 -16.74
CA MET A 111 15.60 -10.65 -15.96
C MET A 111 14.74 -10.55 -14.70
N TYR A 112 14.74 -9.41 -14.03
CA TYR A 112 13.94 -9.22 -12.84
C TYR A 112 12.44 -9.20 -13.13
N ASP A 113 12.00 -8.52 -14.20
CA ASP A 113 10.61 -8.54 -14.66
C ASP A 113 10.12 -9.98 -14.91
N ARG A 114 10.93 -10.81 -15.57
CA ARG A 114 10.61 -12.23 -15.76
C ARG A 114 10.43 -12.99 -14.44
N GLU A 115 11.31 -12.76 -13.47
CA GLU A 115 11.18 -13.38 -12.14
C GLU A 115 9.88 -12.94 -11.44
N LEU A 116 9.51 -11.66 -11.56
CA LEU A 116 8.27 -11.14 -11.00
C LEU A 116 7.03 -11.75 -11.65
N LEU A 117 7.05 -11.93 -12.96
CA LEU A 117 5.97 -12.58 -13.69
C LEU A 117 5.79 -14.05 -13.29
N GLU A 118 6.89 -14.79 -13.10
CA GLU A 118 6.81 -16.19 -12.62
C GLU A 118 6.25 -16.27 -11.19
N LYS A 119 6.69 -15.38 -10.29
CA LYS A 119 6.14 -15.29 -8.92
C LYS A 119 4.66 -14.89 -8.89
N ALA A 120 4.19 -14.16 -9.90
CA ALA A 120 2.79 -13.75 -9.98
C ALA A 120 1.85 -14.88 -10.45
N LYS A 121 2.37 -15.99 -10.98
CA LYS A 121 1.59 -17.17 -11.40
C LYS A 121 1.33 -18.17 -10.26
N GLN A 122 2.09 -18.06 -9.17
CA GLN A 122 1.94 -18.88 -7.96
C GLN A 122 0.92 -18.25 -7.02
#